data_AF-A0ABD0Q5W1-F1
#
_entry.id   AF-A0ABD0Q5W1-F1
#
_cell.length_a   1.000
_cell.length_b   1.000
_cell.length_c   1.000
_cell.angle_alpha   90.00
_cell.angle_beta   90.00
_cell.angle_gamma   90.00
#
_symmetry.space_group_name_H-M   'P 1'
#
loop_
_entity.id
_entity.type
_entity.pdbx_description
1 polymer ?
#
loop_
_entity_poly.entity_id
_entity_poly.type
_entity_poly.pdbx_seq_one_letter_code
_entity_poly.pdbx_strand_id
1 'polypeptide(L)' 'LVIIEGMGRAIHTNYYAMLSCESLKLAVIKNSWLAERLGGKIFSVVFKYE' A
#
# COMPACT_ATOMS: atom_id res chain seq x y z
N LEU A 1 5.55 12.24 -10.43
CA LEU A 1 5.49 10.90 -9.80
C LEU A 1 6.09 10.89 -8.40
N VAL A 2 5.28 10.59 -7.39
CA VAL A 2 5.70 10.33 -6.01
C VAL A 2 5.62 8.83 -5.72
N ILE A 3 6.66 8.25 -5.14
CA ILE A 3 6.68 6.83 -4.76
C ILE A 3 6.64 6.71 -3.24
N ILE A 4 5.64 6.02 -2.71
CA ILE A 4 5.47 5.76 -1.29
C ILE A 4 5.70 4.26 -1.05
N GLU A 5 6.77 3.93 -0.32
CA GLU A 5 7.19 2.55 -0.08
C GLU A 5 6.99 2.14 1.39
N GLY A 6 6.57 0.89 1.58
CA GLY A 6 6.54 0.20 2.87
C GLY A 6 5.19 0.30 3.57
N MET A 7 4.85 -0.71 4.39
CA MET A 7 3.53 -0.80 5.03
C MET A 7 3.15 0.46 5.82
N GLY A 8 4.07 1.00 6.63
CA GLY A 8 3.82 2.19 7.46
C GLY A 8 3.40 3.40 6.64
N ARG A 9 4.07 3.62 5.51
CA ARG A 9 3.86 4.81 4.68
C ARG A 9 2.78 4.57 3.64
N ALA A 10 2.91 3.51 2.85
CA ALA A 10 2.04 3.23 1.71
C ALA A 10 0.68 2.67 2.11
N ILE A 11 0.60 1.85 3.16
CA ILE A 11 -0.65 1.19 3.57
C ILE A 11 -1.29 1.88 4.79
N HIS A 12 -0.55 2.06 5.88
CA HIS A 12 -1.14 2.54 7.13
C HIS A 12 -1.53 4.02 7.09
N THR A 13 -0.75 4.86 6.40
CA THR A 13 -0.95 6.31 6.42
C THR A 13 -1.44 6.89 5.10
N ASN A 14 -1.00 6.35 3.96
CA ASN A 14 -1.29 6.97 2.66
C ASN A 14 -2.07 6.10 1.68
N TYR A 15 -2.63 4.96 2.06
CA TYR A 15 -3.27 4.04 1.10
C TYR A 15 -4.40 4.69 0.28
N TYR A 16 -5.18 5.56 0.92
CA TYR A 16 -6.27 6.33 0.31
C TYR A 16 -5.92 7.80 0.08
N ALA A 17 -4.66 8.20 0.29
CA ALA A 17 -4.25 9.58 0.09
C ALA A 17 -4.22 9.90 -1.42
N MET A 18 -4.99 10.91 -1.81
CA MET A 18 -4.97 11.49 -3.14
C MET A 18 -3.94 12.62 -3.19
N LEU A 19 -2.90 12.45 -4.01
CA LEU A 19 -1.88 13.46 -4.24
C LEU A 19 -2.24 14.29 -5.48
N SER A 20 -1.79 15.54 -5.54
CA SER A 20 -1.99 16.42 -6.70
C SER A 20 -1.15 16.05 -7.92
N CYS A 21 -0.43 14.93 -7.86
CA CYS A 21 0.40 14.40 -8.93
C CYS A 21 0.34 12.87 -8.90
N GLU A 22 0.80 12.23 -9.99
CA GLU A 22 0.89 10.78 -10.08
C GLU A 22 1.61 10.19 -8.88
N SER A 23 1.09 9.08 -8.37
CA SER A 23 1.61 8.40 -7.20
C SER A 23 1.66 6.89 -7.39
N LEU A 24 2.71 6.27 -6.87
CA LEU A 24 2.84 4.82 -6.81
C LEU A 24 3.04 4.40 -5.35
N LYS A 25 2.09 3.64 -4.82
CA LYS A 25 2.10 3.11 -3.45
C LYS A 25 2.49 1.63 -3.50
N LEU A 26 3.62 1.30 -2.86
CA LEU A 26 4.24 -0.03 -2.89
C LEU A 26 4.46 -0.56 -1.48
N ALA A 27 4.05 -1.79 -1.21
CA ALA A 27 4.38 -2.45 0.05
C ALA A 27 4.18 -3.96 -0.02
N VAL A 28 4.97 -4.70 0.74
CA VAL A 28 4.70 -6.12 1.06
C VAL A 28 3.93 -6.18 2.38
N ILE A 29 2.79 -6.85 2.42
CA ILE A 29 1.97 -6.99 3.63
C ILE A 29 2.56 -8.10 4.51
N LYS A 30 3.17 -7.73 5.65
CA LYS A 30 3.79 -8.67 6.61
C LYS A 30 2.88 -9.03 7.79
N ASN A 31 1.60 -8.71 7.71
CA ASN A 31 0.61 -8.97 8.76
C ASN A 31 -0.58 -9.74 8.16
N SER A 32 -0.87 -10.94 8.66
CA SER A 32 -1.92 -11.81 8.13
C SER A 32 -3.31 -11.17 8.21
N TRP A 33 -3.66 -10.55 9.34
CA TRP A 33 -4.95 -9.89 9.52
C TRP A 33 -5.19 -8.78 8.49
N LEU A 34 -4.18 -7.94 8.25
CA LEU A 34 -4.28 -6.87 7.26
C LEU A 34 -4.37 -7.42 5.84
N ALA A 35 -3.62 -8.49 5.55
CA ALA A 35 -3.69 -9.14 4.25
C ALA A 35 -5.09 -9.68 3.98
N GLU A 36 -5.68 -10.40 4.94
CA GLU A 36 -7.06 -10.93 4.85
C GLU A 36 -8.08 -9.80 4.68
N ARG A 37 -7.95 -8.71 5.44
CA ARG A 37 -8.82 -7.53 5.31
C ARG A 37 -8.74 -6.88 3.93
N LEU A 38 -7.58 -6.95 3.28
CA LEU A 38 -7.37 -6.45 1.91
C LEU A 38 -7.67 -7.51 0.84
N GLY A 39 -8.25 -8.67 1.21
CA GLY A 39 -8.61 -9.75 0.28
C GLY A 39 -7.41 -10.56 -0.25
N GLY A 40 -6.26 -10.48 0.42
CA GLY A 40 -5.03 -11.16 0.05
C GLY A 40 -4.52 -12.14 1.13
N LYS A 41 -3.26 -12.55 0.96
CA LYS A 41 -2.52 -13.42 1.90
C LYS A 41 -1.31 -12.70 2.47
N ILE A 42 -0.77 -13.16 3.60
CA ILE A 42 0.51 -12.62 4.10
C ILE A 42 1.57 -12.69 2.98
N PHE A 43 2.40 -11.67 2.91
CA PHE A 43 3.38 -11.38 1.85
C PHE A 43 2.80 -11.00 0.48
N SER A 44 1.49 -10.77 0.36
CA SER A 44 0.93 -10.13 -0.84
C SER A 44 1.50 -8.72 -1.02
N VAL A 45 1.64 -8.33 -2.28
CA VAL A 45 2.17 -7.02 -2.68
C VAL A 45 1.01 -6.07 -2.94
N VAL A 46 1.09 -4.87 -2.38
CA VAL A 46 0.32 -3.71 -2.81
C VAL A 46 1.12 -3.01 -3.91
N PHE A 47 0.51 -2.89 -5.09
CA PHE A 47 0.97 -2.06 -6.19
C PHE A 47 -0.21 -1.21 -6.64
N LYS A 48 -0.26 0.04 -6.20
CA LYS A 48 -1.37 0.95 -6.47
C LYS A 48 -0.83 2.23 -7.10
N TYR A 49 -1.11 2.39 -8.39
CA TYR A 49 -0.81 3.60 -9.15
C TYR A 49 -2.09 4.43 -9.28
N GLU A 50 -1.97 5.72 -9.00
CA GLU A 50 -3.07 6.71 -9.02
C GLU A 50 -2.55 8.06 -9.53
#